data_AF-A0A1Y1Q5V2-F1
#
_entry.id   AF-A0A1Y1Q5V2-F1
#
_cell.length_a   1.000
_cell.length_b   1.000
_cell.length_c   1.000
_cell.angle_alpha   90.00
_cell.angle_beta   90.00
_cell.angle_gamma   90.00
#
_symmetry.space_group_name_H-M   'P 1'
#
loop_
_entity.id
_entity.type
_entity.pdbx_description
1 polymer ?
#
loop_
_entity_poly.entity_id
_entity_poly.type
_entity_poly.pdbx_seq_one_letter_code
_entity_poly.pdbx_strand_id
1 'polypeptide(L)'
;MAQATSSSFSQEFRQEVDKVCDDIEQSSPTSRESTTREEYEKYLISEYKNNGGWSRAVEEQLNILRADLTSKIGGRLDKYLREKTDNILKDVLNRVFPESLKNLLPSMNEETPNSQVLSLRDMMDKEKSPNLYAAFDYVAKFDFSYHSHFHHRVRKEMGRLSSYNIATVDEIIPRDADATNVREKSSVIADGLDNAYKGTLFQVRAKLIEMDEDPGYSIFTLVEDFKDRVIRTKDIEDEWDEFLYPLRAQIWAEKYKAQEEILTLYNGWKDAIDKTLRLARQVKADFAV
;
A
#
# COMPACT_ATOMS: atom_id res chain seq x y z
N MET A 1 -17.25 -19.13 5.31
CA MET A 1 -16.47 -18.56 4.18
C MET A 1 -15.30 -17.71 4.66
N ALA A 2 -15.45 -16.81 5.63
CA ALA A 2 -14.35 -15.96 6.14
C ALA A 2 -13.11 -16.72 6.67
N GLN A 3 -13.30 -17.85 7.36
CA GLN A 3 -12.19 -18.69 7.85
C GLN A 3 -11.35 -19.33 6.72
N ALA A 4 -11.96 -19.64 5.58
CA ALA A 4 -11.26 -20.30 4.47
C ALA A 4 -10.38 -19.32 3.67
N THR A 5 -10.83 -18.06 3.52
CA THR A 5 -10.06 -17.01 2.84
C THR A 5 -8.94 -16.44 3.70
N SER A 6 -9.16 -16.31 5.02
CA SER A 6 -8.11 -15.91 5.97
C SER A 6 -6.99 -16.96 6.02
N SER A 7 -7.32 -18.25 6.02
CA SER A 7 -6.33 -19.33 6.02
C SER A 7 -5.47 -19.38 4.75
N SER A 8 -6.01 -19.06 3.56
CA SER A 8 -5.22 -19.00 2.31
C SER A 8 -4.26 -17.82 2.31
N PHE A 9 -4.74 -16.63 2.73
CA PHE A 9 -3.91 -15.44 2.79
C PHE A 9 -2.75 -15.61 3.77
N SER A 10 -3.02 -16.13 4.96
CA SER A 10 -2.01 -16.41 5.99
C SER A 10 -0.88 -17.27 5.44
N GLN A 11 -1.24 -18.35 4.73
CA GLN A 11 -0.28 -19.28 4.16
C GLN A 11 0.56 -18.61 3.06
N GLU A 12 -0.07 -17.84 2.17
CA GLU A 12 0.63 -17.09 1.11
C GLU A 12 1.56 -16.02 1.69
N PHE A 13 1.13 -15.32 2.74
CA PHE A 13 1.96 -14.33 3.43
C PHE A 13 3.17 -14.98 4.11
N ARG A 14 3.00 -16.12 4.79
CA ARG A 14 4.12 -16.89 5.35
C ARG A 14 5.14 -17.27 4.27
N GLN A 15 4.66 -17.78 3.14
CA GLN A 15 5.52 -18.14 2.01
C GLN A 15 6.30 -16.94 1.46
N GLU A 16 5.66 -15.78 1.33
CA GLU A 16 6.36 -14.58 0.88
C GLU A 16 7.36 -14.07 1.92
N VAL A 17 7.01 -14.09 3.22
CA VAL A 17 7.96 -13.76 4.30
C VAL A 17 9.17 -14.68 4.26
N ASP A 18 8.96 -15.98 4.09
CA ASP A 18 10.04 -16.97 4.00
C ASP A 18 10.96 -16.68 2.82
N LYS A 19 10.38 -16.50 1.63
CA LYS A 19 11.12 -16.15 0.41
C LYS A 19 11.91 -14.84 0.56
N VAL A 20 11.28 -13.80 1.14
CA VAL A 20 11.94 -12.52 1.40
C VAL A 20 13.11 -12.70 2.35
N CYS A 21 12.93 -13.46 3.44
CA CYS A 21 14.01 -13.69 4.41
C CYS A 21 15.14 -14.53 3.82
N ASP A 22 14.83 -15.58 3.07
CA ASP A 22 15.83 -16.45 2.42
C ASP A 22 16.66 -15.66 1.39
N ASP A 23 16.02 -14.81 0.58
CA ASP A 23 16.70 -13.93 -0.36
C ASP A 23 17.58 -12.89 0.35
N ILE A 24 17.15 -12.37 1.50
CA ILE A 24 17.93 -11.43 2.31
C ILE A 24 19.14 -12.14 2.93
N GLU A 25 18.97 -13.36 3.40
CA GLU A 25 20.05 -14.18 3.96
C GLU A 25 21.12 -14.50 2.91
N GLN A 26 20.69 -14.85 1.68
CA GLN A 26 21.60 -15.07 0.54
C GLN A 26 22.31 -13.79 0.08
N SER A 27 21.63 -12.64 0.18
CA SER A 27 22.17 -11.32 -0.20
C SER A 27 22.73 -10.51 0.97
N SER A 28 23.14 -11.18 2.06
CA SER A 28 23.60 -10.53 3.28
C SER A 28 24.73 -9.51 2.99
N PRO A 29 24.70 -8.31 3.57
CA PRO A 29 25.79 -7.32 3.42
C PRO A 29 27.16 -7.86 3.84
N THR A 30 27.17 -8.79 4.80
CA THR A 30 28.36 -9.51 5.29
C THR A 30 28.81 -10.63 4.36
N SER A 31 27.99 -11.03 3.38
CA SER A 31 28.26 -12.06 2.37
C SER A 31 28.22 -11.55 0.92
N ARG A 32 28.12 -10.24 0.68
CA ARG A 32 27.73 -9.69 -0.64
C ARG A 32 28.59 -10.24 -1.78
N GLU A 33 27.89 -10.81 -2.77
CA GLU A 33 28.32 -11.48 -4.00
C GLU A 33 29.26 -10.67 -4.94
N SER A 34 29.78 -9.53 -4.50
CA SER A 34 30.72 -8.69 -5.26
C SER A 34 31.98 -8.31 -4.47
N THR A 35 32.11 -8.75 -3.22
CA THR A 35 33.18 -8.31 -2.32
C THR A 35 33.66 -9.52 -1.55
N THR A 36 34.84 -10.03 -1.91
CA THR A 36 35.49 -11.14 -1.19
C THR A 36 35.53 -10.83 0.31
N ARG A 37 35.45 -11.84 1.17
CA ARG A 37 35.56 -11.67 2.64
C ARG A 37 36.72 -10.75 3.03
N GLU A 38 37.84 -10.86 2.31
CA GLU A 38 39.02 -10.00 2.46
C GLU A 38 38.75 -8.51 2.21
N GLU A 39 37.90 -8.16 1.26
CA GLU A 39 37.53 -6.78 0.97
C GLU A 39 36.58 -6.21 2.03
N TYR A 40 35.68 -7.02 2.58
CA TYR A 40 34.85 -6.60 3.72
C TYR A 40 35.70 -6.36 4.96
N GLU A 41 36.66 -7.24 5.24
CA GLU A 41 37.64 -7.04 6.32
C GLU A 41 38.50 -5.78 6.10
N LYS A 42 38.96 -5.53 4.86
CA LYS A 42 39.65 -4.27 4.51
C LYS A 42 38.77 -3.05 4.75
N TYR A 43 37.48 -3.13 4.41
CA TYR A 43 36.51 -2.07 4.69
C TYR A 43 36.37 -1.83 6.20
N LEU A 44 36.20 -2.88 7.01
CA LEU A 44 36.15 -2.75 8.47
C LEU A 44 37.42 -2.13 9.06
N ILE A 45 38.60 -2.47 8.54
CA ILE A 45 39.87 -1.85 8.92
C ILE A 45 39.89 -0.35 8.58
N SER A 46 39.29 0.04 7.44
CA SER A 46 39.16 1.46 7.09
C SER A 46 38.19 2.19 8.03
N GLU A 47 37.08 1.56 8.39
CA GLU A 47 36.11 2.11 9.34
C GLU A 47 36.70 2.26 10.74
N TYR A 48 37.52 1.31 11.19
CA TYR A 48 38.28 1.43 12.43
C TYR A 48 39.13 2.71 12.45
N LYS A 49 39.84 3.00 11.36
CA LYS A 49 40.70 4.20 11.24
C LYS A 49 39.87 5.48 11.19
N ASN A 50 38.79 5.49 10.43
CA ASN A 50 37.93 6.66 10.24
C ASN A 50 37.19 7.04 11.53
N ASN A 51 36.72 6.05 12.29
CA ASN A 51 35.93 6.25 13.49
C ASN A 51 36.75 6.30 14.79
N GLY A 52 38.05 6.01 14.72
CA GLY A 52 38.99 6.10 15.85
C GLY A 52 38.89 4.95 16.84
N GLY A 53 38.43 3.77 16.41
CA GLY A 53 38.33 2.57 17.25
C GLY A 53 37.21 1.61 16.85
N TRP A 54 37.27 0.39 17.40
CA TRP A 54 36.29 -0.67 17.08
C TRP A 54 34.88 -0.39 17.58
N SER A 55 34.71 0.25 18.76
CA SER A 55 33.37 0.57 19.32
C SER A 55 32.52 1.33 18.31
N ARG A 56 33.02 2.48 17.84
CA ARG A 56 32.30 3.33 16.89
C ARG A 56 32.16 2.69 15.52
N ALA A 57 33.19 1.99 15.05
CA ALA A 57 33.11 1.28 13.78
C ALA A 57 32.00 0.21 13.81
N VAL A 58 31.91 -0.59 14.87
CA VAL A 58 30.87 -1.61 15.04
C VAL A 58 29.49 -0.96 15.20
N GLU A 59 29.36 0.10 16.01
CA GLU A 59 28.11 0.84 16.16
C GLU A 59 27.55 1.34 14.82
N GLU A 60 28.41 1.90 13.98
CA GLU A 60 28.03 2.38 12.65
C GLU A 60 27.62 1.22 11.73
N GLN A 61 28.38 0.13 11.74
CA GLN A 61 28.03 -1.07 10.96
C GLN A 61 26.69 -1.66 11.38
N LEU A 62 26.41 -1.75 12.68
CA LEU A 62 25.11 -2.22 13.18
C LEU A 62 23.96 -1.33 12.67
N ASN A 63 24.14 -0.02 12.65
CA ASN A 63 23.15 0.92 12.11
C ASN A 63 22.92 0.72 10.59
N ILE A 64 24.00 0.54 9.82
CA ILE A 64 23.92 0.26 8.38
C ILE A 64 23.19 -1.05 8.13
N LEU A 65 23.57 -2.13 8.82
CA LEU A 65 22.93 -3.45 8.71
C LEU A 65 21.43 -3.38 9.05
N ARG A 66 21.08 -2.62 10.09
CA ARG A 66 19.70 -2.40 10.51
C ARG A 66 18.88 -1.64 9.47
N ALA A 67 19.47 -0.63 8.84
CA ALA A 67 18.85 0.13 7.77
C ALA A 67 18.67 -0.71 6.50
N ASP A 68 19.70 -1.48 6.10
CA ASP A 68 19.65 -2.42 4.98
C ASP A 68 18.52 -3.45 5.17
N LEU A 69 18.45 -4.07 6.35
CA LEU A 69 17.40 -5.04 6.68
C LEU A 69 16.01 -4.41 6.60
N THR A 70 15.84 -3.21 7.16
CA THR A 70 14.56 -2.47 7.11
C THR A 70 14.14 -2.17 5.68
N SER A 71 15.07 -1.67 4.86
CA SER A 71 14.82 -1.31 3.48
C SER A 71 14.45 -2.52 2.62
N LYS A 72 15.19 -3.64 2.75
CA LYS A 72 14.95 -4.86 1.98
C LYS A 72 13.61 -5.52 2.35
N ILE A 73 13.30 -5.63 3.64
CA ILE A 73 12.02 -6.21 4.10
C ILE A 73 10.86 -5.31 3.68
N GLY A 74 10.96 -4.01 3.98
CA GLY A 74 9.91 -3.04 3.68
C GLY A 74 9.60 -2.99 2.20
N GLY A 75 10.61 -2.79 1.34
CA GLY A 75 10.38 -2.68 -0.09
C GLY A 75 9.74 -3.91 -0.75
N ARG A 76 10.08 -5.12 -0.28
CA ARG A 76 9.51 -6.37 -0.82
C ARG A 76 8.11 -6.64 -0.30
N LEU A 77 7.88 -6.51 1.01
CA LEU A 77 6.57 -6.73 1.60
C LEU A 77 5.57 -5.64 1.23
N ASP A 78 5.99 -4.38 1.12
CA ASP A 78 5.14 -3.27 0.64
C ASP A 78 4.60 -3.56 -0.77
N LYS A 79 5.45 -4.10 -1.65
CA LYS A 79 5.04 -4.50 -3.00
C LYS A 79 4.01 -5.65 -2.97
N TYR A 80 4.30 -6.72 -2.24
CA TYR A 80 3.40 -7.87 -2.10
C TYR A 80 2.03 -7.47 -1.54
N LEU A 81 2.02 -6.71 -0.45
CA LEU A 81 0.80 -6.28 0.23
C LEU A 81 -0.06 -5.37 -0.65
N ARG A 82 0.57 -4.49 -1.42
CA ARG A 82 -0.12 -3.64 -2.40
C ARG A 82 -0.76 -4.47 -3.50
N GLU A 83 -0.01 -5.38 -4.12
CA GLU A 83 -0.53 -6.27 -5.17
C GLU A 83 -1.72 -7.09 -4.67
N LYS A 84 -1.66 -7.60 -3.44
CA LYS A 84 -2.78 -8.33 -2.83
C LYS A 84 -4.00 -7.46 -2.57
N THR A 85 -3.79 -6.25 -2.05
CA THR A 85 -4.86 -5.29 -1.79
C THR A 85 -5.55 -4.87 -3.09
N ASP A 86 -4.78 -4.57 -4.13
CA ASP A 86 -5.28 -4.21 -5.46
C ASP A 86 -6.10 -5.35 -6.08
N ASN A 87 -5.61 -6.59 -6.00
CA ASN A 87 -6.34 -7.76 -6.52
C ASN A 87 -7.68 -7.96 -5.80
N ILE A 88 -7.72 -7.80 -4.47
CA ILE A 88 -8.97 -7.95 -3.72
C ILE A 88 -9.92 -6.79 -4.01
N LEU A 89 -9.41 -5.56 -4.11
CA LEU A 89 -10.22 -4.42 -4.52
C LEU A 89 -10.82 -4.65 -5.91
N LYS A 90 -10.03 -5.15 -6.87
CA LYS A 90 -10.51 -5.53 -8.20
C LYS A 90 -11.62 -6.58 -8.14
N ASP A 91 -11.47 -7.60 -7.29
CA ASP A 91 -12.50 -8.64 -7.09
C ASP A 91 -13.78 -8.08 -6.46
N VAL A 92 -13.65 -7.19 -5.47
CA VAL A 92 -14.78 -6.49 -4.86
C VAL A 92 -15.48 -5.64 -5.92
N LEU A 93 -14.74 -4.86 -6.70
CA LEU A 93 -15.30 -4.04 -7.76
C LEU A 93 -16.04 -4.90 -8.79
N ASN A 94 -15.45 -6.02 -9.22
CA ASN A 94 -16.07 -6.93 -10.19
C ASN A 94 -17.33 -7.63 -9.67
N ARG A 95 -17.47 -7.83 -8.35
CA ARG A 95 -18.63 -8.49 -7.75
C ARG A 95 -19.74 -7.52 -7.35
N VAL A 96 -19.36 -6.35 -6.84
CA VAL A 96 -20.30 -5.34 -6.32
C VAL A 96 -20.87 -4.51 -7.47
N PHE A 97 -20.06 -4.20 -8.49
CA PHE A 97 -20.52 -3.39 -9.61
C PHE A 97 -21.00 -4.29 -10.76
N PRO A 98 -22.26 -4.11 -11.22
CA PRO A 98 -22.76 -4.83 -12.39
C PRO A 98 -21.99 -4.41 -13.66
N GLU A 99 -21.98 -5.28 -14.67
CA GLU A 99 -21.37 -5.00 -15.99
C GLU A 99 -21.85 -3.68 -16.61
N SER A 100 -23.10 -3.31 -16.32
CA SER A 100 -23.68 -2.04 -16.74
C SER A 100 -23.00 -0.80 -16.17
N LEU A 101 -22.40 -0.90 -14.98
CA LEU A 101 -21.63 0.19 -14.35
C LEU A 101 -20.18 0.24 -14.85
N LYS A 102 -19.64 -0.90 -15.31
CA LYS A 102 -18.32 -0.96 -15.96
C LYS A 102 -18.29 -0.20 -17.28
N ASN A 103 -19.41 -0.13 -17.98
CA ASN A 103 -19.55 0.67 -19.21
C ASN A 103 -19.45 2.19 -18.99
N LEU A 104 -19.63 2.66 -17.74
CA LEU A 104 -19.48 4.07 -17.38
C LEU A 104 -18.03 4.47 -17.07
N LEU A 105 -17.18 3.49 -16.79
CA LEU A 105 -15.79 3.75 -16.42
C LEU A 105 -14.88 3.73 -17.66
N PRO A 106 -13.84 4.57 -17.69
CA PRO A 106 -12.77 4.45 -18.69
C PRO A 106 -12.25 3.01 -18.75
N SER A 107 -11.82 2.57 -19.94
CA SER A 107 -11.59 1.15 -20.25
C SER A 107 -10.79 0.43 -19.15
N MET A 108 -11.34 -0.70 -18.68
CA MET A 108 -10.80 -1.50 -17.56
C MET A 108 -9.42 -2.15 -17.82
N ASN A 109 -8.78 -1.86 -18.96
CA ASN A 109 -7.62 -2.61 -19.44
C ASN A 109 -6.26 -2.02 -19.04
N GLU A 110 -6.18 -0.77 -18.59
CA GLU A 110 -4.88 -0.10 -18.29
C GLU A 110 -4.81 0.65 -16.95
N GLU A 111 -5.90 0.66 -16.18
CA GLU A 111 -6.03 1.47 -14.97
C GLU A 111 -5.97 0.63 -13.67
N THR A 112 -5.40 1.19 -12.60
CA THR A 112 -5.32 0.50 -11.31
C THR A 112 -6.70 0.45 -10.65
N PRO A 113 -7.01 -0.56 -9.82
CA PRO A 113 -8.30 -0.62 -9.11
C PRO A 113 -8.59 0.65 -8.31
N ASN A 114 -7.54 1.30 -7.79
CA ASN A 114 -7.66 2.56 -7.09
C ASN A 114 -8.08 3.73 -8.02
N SER A 115 -7.54 3.83 -9.24
CA SER A 115 -7.99 4.87 -10.19
C SER A 115 -9.44 4.67 -10.61
N GLN A 116 -9.93 3.44 -10.64
CA GLN A 116 -11.34 3.13 -10.89
C GLN A 116 -12.23 3.62 -9.75
N VAL A 117 -11.85 3.35 -8.50
CA VAL A 117 -12.56 3.86 -7.31
C VAL A 117 -12.58 5.39 -7.31
N LEU A 118 -11.45 6.03 -7.64
CA LEU A 118 -11.34 7.49 -7.74
C LEU A 118 -12.23 8.05 -8.85
N SER A 119 -12.28 7.40 -10.02
CA SER A 119 -13.14 7.81 -11.12
C SER A 119 -14.62 7.72 -10.76
N LEU A 120 -15.04 6.63 -10.09
CA LEU A 120 -16.41 6.51 -9.56
C LEU A 120 -16.73 7.61 -8.55
N ARG A 121 -15.80 7.87 -7.62
CA ARG A 121 -15.93 8.95 -6.64
C ARG A 121 -16.09 10.31 -7.32
N ASP A 122 -15.31 10.58 -8.36
CA ASP A 122 -15.29 11.89 -9.04
C ASP A 122 -16.54 12.12 -9.91
N MET A 123 -17.27 11.06 -10.27
CA MET A 123 -18.61 11.15 -10.86
C MET A 123 -19.69 11.50 -9.84
N MET A 124 -19.43 11.34 -8.55
CA MET A 124 -20.37 11.62 -7.46
C MET A 124 -20.31 13.09 -7.04
N ASP A 125 -21.48 13.69 -6.85
CA ASP A 125 -21.59 15.04 -6.29
C ASP A 125 -21.48 14.94 -4.76
N LYS A 126 -20.42 15.50 -4.19
CA LYS A 126 -20.13 15.46 -2.75
C LYS A 126 -21.22 16.12 -1.90
N GLU A 127 -21.96 17.09 -2.44
CA GLU A 127 -23.02 17.77 -1.68
C GLU A 127 -24.31 16.96 -1.65
N LYS A 128 -24.57 16.19 -2.71
CA LYS A 128 -25.79 15.37 -2.88
C LYS A 128 -25.64 13.95 -2.35
N SER A 129 -24.45 13.38 -2.54
CA SER A 129 -24.11 12.01 -2.16
C SER A 129 -22.90 11.95 -1.22
N PRO A 130 -22.96 12.63 -0.06
CA PRO A 130 -21.81 12.77 0.84
C PRO A 130 -21.34 11.43 1.42
N ASN A 131 -22.25 10.50 1.74
CA ASN A 131 -21.87 9.21 2.33
C ASN A 131 -21.24 8.29 1.28
N LEU A 132 -21.82 8.22 0.07
CA LEU A 132 -21.22 7.49 -1.04
C LEU A 132 -19.85 8.05 -1.38
N TYR A 133 -19.73 9.37 -1.58
CA TYR A 133 -18.45 10.02 -1.86
C TYR A 133 -17.40 9.64 -0.80
N ALA A 134 -17.76 9.73 0.49
CA ALA A 134 -16.87 9.38 1.59
C ALA A 134 -16.50 7.88 1.62
N ALA A 135 -17.40 6.99 1.21
CA ALA A 135 -17.14 5.56 1.14
C ALA A 135 -16.10 5.21 0.07
N PHE A 136 -16.23 5.75 -1.13
CA PHE A 136 -15.26 5.55 -2.21
C PHE A 136 -13.92 6.25 -1.90
N ASP A 137 -13.96 7.45 -1.32
CA ASP A 137 -12.74 8.14 -0.86
C ASP A 137 -12.00 7.35 0.23
N TYR A 138 -12.73 6.71 1.15
CA TYR A 138 -12.15 5.84 2.17
C TYR A 138 -11.42 4.65 1.56
N VAL A 139 -12.05 3.92 0.63
CA VAL A 139 -11.42 2.79 -0.06
C VAL A 139 -10.22 3.24 -0.88
N ALA A 140 -10.33 4.38 -1.58
CA ALA A 140 -9.23 4.87 -2.41
C ALA A 140 -7.98 5.25 -1.62
N LYS A 141 -8.17 5.68 -0.36
CA LYS A 141 -7.09 6.07 0.56
C LYS A 141 -6.57 4.91 1.40
N PHE A 142 -7.16 3.73 1.30
CA PHE A 142 -6.69 2.58 2.04
C PHE A 142 -5.29 2.19 1.54
N ASP A 143 -4.30 2.32 2.42
CA ASP A 143 -2.93 1.86 2.20
C ASP A 143 -2.59 0.82 3.27
N PHE A 144 -2.37 -0.42 2.81
CA PHE A 144 -1.87 -1.49 3.68
C PHE A 144 -0.41 -1.77 3.33
N SER A 145 0.48 -1.17 4.11
CA SER A 145 1.93 -1.24 3.92
C SER A 145 2.64 -1.83 5.15
N TYR A 146 3.81 -2.44 4.92
CA TYR A 146 4.75 -2.86 5.95
C TYR A 146 5.06 -1.73 6.92
N HIS A 147 5.35 -0.53 6.39
CA HIS A 147 5.71 0.61 7.21
C HIS A 147 4.61 1.02 8.19
N SER A 148 3.36 1.00 7.76
CA SER A 148 2.22 1.40 8.59
C SER A 148 1.79 0.31 9.58
N HIS A 149 1.85 -0.97 9.19
CA HIS A 149 1.21 -2.05 9.97
C HIS A 149 2.18 -2.97 10.72
N PHE A 150 3.42 -3.13 10.23
CA PHE A 150 4.36 -4.12 10.77
C PHE A 150 5.64 -3.51 11.33
N HIS A 151 6.12 -2.42 10.73
CA HIS A 151 7.44 -1.87 11.00
C HIS A 151 7.67 -1.61 12.50
N HIS A 152 6.73 -0.98 13.21
CA HIS A 152 6.91 -0.68 14.63
C HIS A 152 7.05 -1.93 15.52
N ARG A 153 6.46 -3.07 15.13
CA ARG A 153 6.58 -4.35 15.86
C ARG A 153 7.88 -5.05 15.49
N VAL A 154 8.18 -5.13 14.19
CA VAL A 154 9.42 -5.70 13.67
C VAL A 154 10.65 -4.94 14.18
N ARG A 155 10.55 -3.62 14.33
CA ARG A 155 11.62 -2.76 14.86
C ARG A 155 12.10 -3.20 16.24
N LYS A 156 11.20 -3.69 17.09
CA LYS A 156 11.52 -4.13 18.46
C LYS A 156 12.43 -5.36 18.44
N GLU A 157 12.28 -6.21 17.45
CA GLU A 157 13.11 -7.41 17.25
C GLU A 157 14.51 -7.08 16.70
N MET A 158 14.72 -5.87 16.19
CA MET A 158 16.02 -5.43 15.65
C MET A 158 16.99 -4.91 16.73
N GLY A 159 16.77 -5.27 18.00
CA GLY A 159 17.58 -4.81 19.14
C GLY A 159 19.06 -5.22 19.05
N ARG A 160 19.35 -6.37 18.42
CA ARG A 160 20.73 -6.85 18.19
C ARG A 160 21.50 -6.01 17.18
N LEU A 161 20.82 -5.28 16.28
CA LEU A 161 21.45 -4.34 15.35
C LEU A 161 21.38 -2.88 15.83
N SER A 162 20.98 -2.66 17.09
CA SER A 162 20.89 -1.32 17.65
C SER A 162 22.23 -0.87 18.22
N SER A 163 22.75 0.26 17.76
CA SER A 163 23.94 0.90 18.35
C SER A 163 23.72 1.35 19.80
N TYR A 164 22.47 1.44 20.28
CA TYR A 164 22.15 1.74 21.67
C TYR A 164 22.27 0.52 22.60
N ASN A 165 22.41 -0.68 22.04
CA ASN A 165 22.60 -1.89 22.83
C ASN A 165 24.09 -2.17 23.00
N ILE A 166 24.65 -1.62 24.09
CA ILE A 166 26.07 -1.74 24.43
C ILE A 166 26.47 -3.22 24.58
N ALA A 167 25.57 -4.07 25.05
CA ALA A 167 25.84 -5.50 25.21
C ALA A 167 26.17 -6.18 23.86
N THR A 168 25.49 -5.83 22.77
CA THR A 168 25.80 -6.39 21.45
C THR A 168 27.17 -5.93 20.94
N VAL A 169 27.52 -4.66 21.18
CA VAL A 169 28.83 -4.11 20.77
C VAL A 169 29.96 -4.82 21.53
N ASP A 170 29.79 -5.02 22.84
CA ASP A 170 30.75 -5.73 23.69
C ASP A 170 30.86 -7.23 23.37
N GLU A 171 29.78 -7.85 22.88
CA GLU A 171 29.78 -9.24 22.42
C GLU A 171 30.53 -9.42 21.09
N ILE A 172 30.47 -8.42 20.19
CA ILE A 172 31.11 -8.47 18.87
C ILE A 172 32.61 -8.16 18.96
N ILE A 173 33.00 -7.23 19.84
CA ILE A 173 34.40 -6.77 19.94
C ILE A 173 35.18 -7.69 20.90
N PRO A 174 36.23 -8.39 20.42
CA PRO A 174 37.07 -9.20 21.29
C PRO A 174 37.77 -8.34 22.36
N ARG A 175 37.89 -8.85 23.59
CA ARG A 175 38.49 -8.11 24.72
C ARG A 175 39.95 -7.73 24.50
N ASP A 176 40.65 -8.46 23.65
CA ASP A 176 42.04 -8.22 23.28
C ASP A 176 42.18 -7.36 22.01
N ALA A 177 41.09 -6.84 21.44
CA ALA A 177 41.14 -6.03 20.23
C ALA A 177 41.74 -4.64 20.50
N ASP A 178 42.87 -4.35 19.86
CA ASP A 178 43.60 -3.09 19.98
C ASP A 178 44.21 -2.62 18.65
N ALA A 179 44.99 -1.53 18.69
CA ALA A 179 45.60 -0.94 17.52
C ALA A 179 46.70 -1.80 16.86
N THR A 180 47.19 -2.84 17.54
CA THR A 180 48.28 -3.71 17.06
C THR A 180 47.75 -4.94 16.31
N ASN A 181 46.50 -5.35 16.56
CA ASN A 181 45.90 -6.56 15.99
C ASN A 181 44.66 -6.31 15.12
N VAL A 182 44.45 -5.08 14.66
CA VAL A 182 43.30 -4.65 13.84
C VAL A 182 43.01 -5.60 12.66
N ARG A 183 44.03 -6.06 11.94
CA ARG A 183 43.86 -6.99 10.80
C ARG A 183 43.42 -8.40 11.23
N GLU A 184 43.88 -8.87 12.37
CA GLU A 184 43.46 -10.18 12.89
C GLU A 184 42.01 -10.11 13.39
N LYS A 185 41.69 -9.04 14.13
CA LYS A 185 40.37 -8.88 14.76
C LYS A 185 39.27 -8.47 13.80
N SER A 186 39.59 -7.92 12.63
CA SER A 186 38.58 -7.59 11.62
C SER A 186 37.78 -8.81 11.17
N SER A 187 38.38 -10.00 11.11
CA SER A 187 37.66 -11.22 10.75
C SER A 187 36.69 -11.65 11.86
N VAL A 188 37.13 -11.64 13.11
CA VAL A 188 36.27 -11.98 14.26
C VAL A 188 35.09 -11.01 14.38
N ILE A 189 35.33 -9.72 14.16
CA ILE A 189 34.29 -8.69 14.16
C ILE A 189 33.32 -8.87 13.00
N ALA A 190 33.82 -9.22 11.81
CA ALA A 190 32.96 -9.54 10.67
C ALA A 190 32.03 -10.74 10.96
N ASP A 191 32.53 -11.78 11.64
CA ASP A 191 31.69 -12.92 12.07
C ASP A 191 30.68 -12.52 13.15
N GLY A 192 31.06 -11.66 14.09
CA GLY A 192 30.15 -11.11 15.08
C GLY A 192 29.00 -10.31 14.45
N LEU A 193 29.32 -9.45 13.48
CA LEU A 193 28.34 -8.68 12.72
C LEU A 193 27.42 -9.59 11.88
N ASP A 194 27.96 -10.63 11.25
CA ASP A 194 27.17 -11.62 10.48
C ASP A 194 26.22 -12.40 11.39
N ASN A 195 26.70 -12.86 12.55
CA ASN A 195 25.88 -13.54 13.54
C ASN A 195 24.77 -12.64 14.11
N ALA A 196 25.09 -11.36 14.37
CA ALA A 196 24.09 -10.38 14.82
C ALA A 196 23.04 -10.14 13.73
N TYR A 197 23.44 -10.06 12.46
CA TYR A 197 22.55 -9.91 11.32
C TYR A 197 21.61 -11.10 11.15
N LYS A 198 22.15 -12.32 11.05
CA LYS A 198 21.37 -13.57 10.92
C LYS A 198 20.45 -13.80 12.10
N GLY A 199 20.95 -13.59 13.32
CA GLY A 199 20.14 -13.72 14.53
C GLY A 199 18.97 -12.72 14.56
N THR A 200 19.19 -11.50 14.07
CA THR A 200 18.13 -10.50 13.93
C THR A 200 17.13 -10.88 12.85
N LEU A 201 17.61 -11.31 11.68
CA LEU A 201 16.75 -11.76 10.58
C LEU A 201 15.85 -12.91 11.02
N PHE A 202 16.38 -13.88 11.78
CA PHE A 202 15.59 -14.97 12.36
C PHE A 202 14.47 -14.46 13.27
N GLN A 203 14.76 -13.52 14.17
CA GLN A 203 13.75 -12.92 15.06
C GLN A 203 12.69 -12.14 14.27
N VAL A 204 13.11 -11.37 13.27
CA VAL A 204 12.20 -10.63 12.40
C VAL A 204 11.30 -11.57 11.61
N ARG A 205 11.84 -12.67 11.06
CA ARG A 205 11.08 -13.72 10.37
C ARG A 205 10.03 -14.32 11.29
N ALA A 206 10.42 -14.75 12.48
CA ALA A 206 9.49 -15.31 13.47
C ALA A 206 8.37 -14.31 13.83
N LYS A 207 8.72 -13.03 14.00
CA LYS A 207 7.73 -11.99 14.33
C LYS A 207 6.76 -11.73 13.19
N LEU A 208 7.23 -11.66 11.94
CA LEU A 208 6.35 -11.51 10.78
C LEU A 208 5.39 -12.69 10.66
N ILE A 209 5.88 -13.91 10.90
CA ILE A 209 5.08 -15.14 10.87
C ILE A 209 4.03 -15.19 12.00
N GLU A 210 4.30 -14.59 13.16
CA GLU A 210 3.32 -14.44 14.26
C GLU A 210 2.15 -13.53 13.87
N MET A 211 2.35 -12.62 12.91
CA MET A 211 1.40 -11.60 12.50
C MET A 211 0.78 -11.92 11.13
N ASP A 212 0.78 -13.18 10.73
CA ASP A 212 0.41 -13.62 9.38
C ASP A 212 -1.08 -13.50 9.07
N GLU A 213 -1.93 -13.49 10.10
CA GLU A 213 -3.37 -13.28 9.94
C GLU A 213 -3.72 -11.78 9.78
N ASP A 214 -2.86 -10.87 10.24
CA ASP A 214 -3.16 -9.42 10.28
C ASP A 214 -3.55 -8.84 8.92
N PRO A 215 -2.83 -9.11 7.81
CA PRO A 215 -3.25 -8.60 6.51
C PRO A 215 -4.65 -9.06 6.12
N GLY A 216 -4.96 -10.34 6.37
CA GLY A 216 -6.26 -10.92 6.06
C GLY A 216 -7.38 -10.22 6.84
N TYR A 217 -7.17 -9.97 8.13
CA TYR A 217 -8.14 -9.23 8.95
C TYR A 217 -8.27 -7.77 8.53
N SER A 218 -7.17 -7.08 8.21
CA SER A 218 -7.22 -5.69 7.77
C SER A 218 -8.00 -5.53 6.46
N ILE A 219 -7.76 -6.42 5.50
CA ILE A 219 -8.50 -6.41 4.23
C ILE A 219 -9.96 -6.80 4.44
N PHE A 220 -10.24 -7.80 5.27
CA PHE A 220 -11.62 -8.17 5.60
C PHE A 220 -12.38 -7.00 6.24
N THR A 221 -11.73 -6.30 7.18
CA THR A 221 -12.31 -5.12 7.83
C THR A 221 -12.58 -4.01 6.83
N LEU A 222 -11.65 -3.73 5.91
CA LEU A 222 -11.87 -2.77 4.82
C LEU A 222 -13.12 -3.10 4.01
N VAL A 223 -13.30 -4.37 3.62
CA VAL A 223 -14.44 -4.79 2.81
C VAL A 223 -15.75 -4.69 3.60
N GLU A 224 -15.77 -5.08 4.87
CA GLU A 224 -16.96 -4.94 5.72
C GLU A 224 -17.31 -3.47 5.95
N ASP A 225 -16.33 -2.62 6.28
CA ASP A 225 -16.54 -1.19 6.48
C ASP A 225 -17.03 -0.51 5.19
N PHE A 226 -16.48 -0.89 4.03
CA PHE A 226 -16.96 -0.38 2.74
C PHE A 226 -18.41 -0.79 2.49
N LYS A 227 -18.73 -2.07 2.69
CA LYS A 227 -20.10 -2.60 2.55
C LYS A 227 -21.08 -1.91 3.50
N ASP A 228 -20.68 -1.66 4.73
CA ASP A 228 -21.49 -0.92 5.71
C ASP A 228 -21.77 0.49 5.21
N ARG A 229 -20.74 1.17 4.72
CA ARG A 229 -20.86 2.54 4.21
C ARG A 229 -21.77 2.65 2.98
N VAL A 230 -21.69 1.71 2.04
CA VAL A 230 -22.43 1.78 0.76
C VAL A 230 -23.78 1.08 0.77
N ILE A 231 -24.11 0.27 1.79
CA ILE A 231 -25.39 -0.47 1.84
C ILE A 231 -26.18 -0.19 3.12
N ARG A 232 -25.51 0.05 4.26
CA ARG A 232 -26.17 0.06 5.58
C ARG A 232 -26.22 1.43 6.24
N THR A 233 -25.49 2.41 5.71
CA THR A 233 -25.59 3.80 6.18
C THR A 233 -27.02 4.29 6.00
N LYS A 234 -27.49 5.06 6.97
CA LYS A 234 -28.81 5.69 6.90
C LYS A 234 -28.88 6.59 5.66
N ASP A 235 -30.03 6.57 4.98
CA ASP A 235 -30.32 7.43 3.81
C ASP A 235 -29.41 7.13 2.58
N ILE A 236 -28.67 6.00 2.58
CA ILE A 236 -27.77 5.63 1.47
C ILE A 236 -28.51 5.24 0.18
N GLU A 237 -29.74 4.72 0.32
CA GLU A 237 -30.60 4.39 -0.82
C GLU A 237 -30.98 5.65 -1.61
N ASP A 238 -31.29 6.75 -0.91
CA ASP A 238 -31.59 8.04 -1.53
C ASP A 238 -30.37 8.59 -2.29
N GLU A 239 -29.16 8.47 -1.71
CA GLU A 239 -27.92 8.89 -2.40
C GLU A 239 -27.63 8.03 -3.64
N TRP A 240 -27.89 6.73 -3.57
CA TRP A 240 -27.77 5.84 -4.73
C TRP A 240 -28.76 6.22 -5.83
N ASP A 241 -30.01 6.50 -5.47
CA ASP A 241 -31.02 6.94 -6.42
C ASP A 241 -30.63 8.27 -7.07
N GLU A 242 -30.19 9.25 -6.29
CA GLU A 242 -29.71 10.54 -6.83
C GLU A 242 -28.51 10.38 -7.77
N PHE A 243 -27.58 9.48 -7.45
CA PHE A 243 -26.41 9.21 -8.29
C PHE A 243 -26.75 8.43 -9.58
N LEU A 244 -27.57 7.38 -9.46
CA LEU A 244 -27.86 6.47 -10.57
C LEU A 244 -28.94 7.02 -11.51
N TYR A 245 -29.87 7.85 -11.01
CA TYR A 245 -30.99 8.34 -11.80
C TYR A 245 -30.54 9.09 -13.07
N PRO A 246 -29.57 10.03 -13.04
CA PRO A 246 -29.05 10.68 -14.25
C PRO A 246 -28.30 9.74 -15.19
N LEU A 247 -27.79 8.61 -14.68
CA LEU A 247 -26.97 7.65 -15.44
C LEU A 247 -27.78 6.46 -15.95
N ARG A 248 -29.06 6.35 -15.59
CA ARG A 248 -29.88 5.14 -15.79
C ARG A 248 -29.97 4.67 -17.25
N ALA A 249 -29.99 5.57 -18.22
CA ALA A 249 -30.04 5.20 -19.64
C ALA A 249 -28.70 4.75 -20.22
N GLN A 250 -27.60 5.15 -19.60
CA GLN A 250 -26.27 4.65 -19.94
C GLN A 250 -26.05 3.27 -19.30
N ILE A 251 -26.49 3.09 -18.05
CA ILE A 251 -26.38 1.83 -17.30
C ILE A 251 -27.34 0.77 -17.85
N TRP A 252 -28.62 1.09 -17.99
CA TRP A 252 -29.67 0.18 -18.45
C TRP A 252 -30.27 0.64 -19.78
N ALA A 253 -29.42 0.71 -20.80
CA ALA A 253 -29.81 1.17 -22.14
C ALA A 253 -31.02 0.42 -22.70
N GLU A 254 -31.11 -0.89 -22.50
CA GLU A 254 -32.23 -1.70 -22.99
C GLU A 254 -33.59 -1.28 -22.41
N LYS A 255 -33.60 -0.69 -21.21
CA LYS A 255 -34.83 -0.29 -20.52
C LYS A 255 -35.16 1.19 -20.69
N TYR A 256 -34.16 2.07 -20.75
CA TYR A 256 -34.39 3.51 -20.64
C TYR A 256 -33.92 4.34 -21.84
N LYS A 257 -33.19 3.78 -22.81
CA LYS A 257 -32.63 4.55 -23.94
C LYS A 257 -33.70 5.33 -24.72
N ALA A 258 -34.80 4.67 -25.07
CA ALA A 258 -35.90 5.32 -25.79
C ALA A 258 -36.54 6.48 -25.00
N GLN A 259 -36.62 6.36 -23.66
CA GLN A 259 -37.16 7.42 -22.81
C GLN A 259 -36.18 8.59 -22.67
N GLU A 260 -34.88 8.31 -22.58
CA GLU A 260 -33.82 9.32 -22.54
C GLU A 260 -33.77 10.14 -23.84
N GLU A 261 -33.90 9.50 -24.99
CA GLU A 261 -33.95 10.16 -26.30
C GLU A 261 -35.14 11.12 -26.40
N ILE A 262 -36.31 10.69 -25.91
CA ILE A 262 -37.53 11.52 -25.85
C ILE A 262 -37.36 12.70 -24.88
N LEU A 263 -36.81 12.47 -23.68
CA LEU A 263 -36.57 13.53 -22.69
C LEU A 263 -35.54 14.55 -23.19
N THR A 264 -34.48 14.08 -23.84
CA THR A 264 -33.46 14.93 -24.47
C THR A 264 -34.09 15.81 -25.55
N LEU A 265 -34.90 15.22 -26.42
CA LEU A 265 -35.62 15.94 -27.46
C LEU A 265 -36.55 17.00 -26.84
N TYR A 266 -37.35 16.61 -25.83
CA TYR A 266 -38.26 17.53 -25.13
C TYR A 266 -37.52 18.72 -24.50
N ASN A 267 -36.42 18.47 -23.79
CA ASN A 267 -35.61 19.53 -23.19
C ASN A 267 -34.99 20.44 -24.26
N GLY A 268 -34.51 19.87 -25.37
CA GLY A 268 -34.01 20.66 -26.51
C GLY A 268 -35.10 21.57 -27.12
N TRP A 269 -36.32 21.05 -27.27
CA TRP A 269 -37.48 21.84 -27.71
C TRP A 269 -37.83 22.95 -26.73
N LYS A 270 -37.84 22.66 -25.43
CA LYS A 270 -38.11 23.65 -24.38
C LYS A 270 -37.08 24.78 -24.41
N ASP A 271 -35.80 24.44 -24.49
CA ASP A 271 -34.70 25.40 -24.58
C ASP A 271 -34.79 26.28 -25.83
N ALA A 272 -35.16 25.69 -26.98
CA ALA A 272 -35.37 26.42 -28.22
C ALA A 272 -36.55 27.40 -28.10
N ILE A 273 -37.68 26.95 -27.54
CA ILE A 273 -38.85 27.80 -27.30
C ILE A 273 -38.51 28.95 -26.35
N ASP A 274 -37.80 28.69 -25.26
CA ASP A 274 -37.40 29.72 -24.31
C ASP A 274 -36.44 30.74 -24.93
N LYS A 275 -35.49 30.30 -25.77
CA LYS A 275 -34.62 31.19 -26.55
C LYS A 275 -35.42 32.05 -27.53
N THR A 276 -36.35 31.46 -28.28
CA THR A 276 -37.21 32.19 -29.21
C THR A 276 -38.10 33.20 -28.48
N LEU A 277 -38.66 32.85 -27.33
CA LEU A 277 -39.46 33.75 -26.50
C LEU A 277 -38.62 34.93 -25.97
N ARG A 278 -37.37 34.68 -25.55
CA ARG A 278 -36.46 35.76 -25.14
C ARG A 278 -36.15 36.70 -26.30
N LEU A 279 -35.81 36.16 -27.47
CA LEU A 279 -35.54 36.95 -28.68
C LEU A 279 -36.76 37.75 -29.12
N ALA A 280 -37.95 37.15 -29.12
CA ALA A 280 -39.19 37.83 -29.48
C ALA A 280 -39.53 38.98 -28.52
N ARG A 281 -39.28 38.80 -27.20
CA ARG A 281 -39.43 39.88 -26.22
C ARG A 281 -38.44 41.02 -26.46
N GLN A 282 -37.21 40.70 -26.83
CA GLN A 282 -36.18 41.68 -27.11
C GLN A 282 -36.49 42.49 -28.37
N VAL A 283 -36.87 41.83 -29.47
CA VAL A 283 -37.35 42.48 -30.69
C VAL A 283 -38.53 43.40 -30.41
N LYS A 284 -39.51 42.94 -29.61
CA LYS A 284 -40.65 43.79 -29.21
C LYS A 284 -40.22 45.04 -28.43
N ALA A 285 -39.21 44.93 -27.58
CA ALA A 285 -38.67 46.07 -26.84
C ALA A 285 -37.94 47.05 -27.77
N ASP A 286 -37.19 46.55 -28.74
CA ASP A 286 -36.43 47.37 -29.71
C ASP A 286 -37.35 48.17 -30.65
N PHE A 287 -38.54 47.65 -30.98
CA PHE A 287 -39.57 48.34 -31.78
C PHE A 287 -40.53 49.21 -30.96
N ALA A 288 -40.37 49.27 -29.63
CA ALA A 288 -41.18 50.12 -28.74
C ALA A 288 -40.49 51.46 -28.38
N VAL A 289 -39.33 51.74 -28.99
CA VAL A 289 -38.61 53.02 -28.99
C VAL A 289 -38.98 53.80 -30.25
#